data_AF-A0A3D1FZH5-F1
#
_entry.id   AF-A0A3D1FZH5-F1
#
_cell.length_a   1.000
_cell.length_b   1.000
_cell.length_c   1.000
_cell.angle_alpha   90.00
_cell.angle_beta   90.00
_cell.angle_gamma   90.00
#
_symmetry.space_group_name_H-M   'P 1'
#
loop_
_entity.id
_entity.type
_entity.pdbx_description
1 polymer ?
#
loop_
_entity_poly.entity_id
_entity_poly.type
_entity_poly.pdbx_seq_one_letter_code
_entity_poly.pdbx_strand_id
1 'polypeptide(L)'
;MATRINKYLSEIGHCSRRGADKLLEQGRITINGVVPELGEKVQDGDVVAVDGKVVGKRTEKHVYIALNKPRGIVCTTDRGV
;
A
#
# COMPACT_ATOMS: atom_id res chain seq x y z
N MET A 1 15.54 3.41 6.94
CA MET A 1 15.13 4.42 5.93
C MET A 1 13.73 4.89 6.29
N ALA A 2 13.42 6.19 6.12
CA ALA A 2 12.09 6.72 6.36
C ALA A 2 11.26 6.67 5.07
N THR A 3 10.18 5.90 5.06
CA THR A 3 9.34 5.67 3.88
C THR A 3 8.02 6.40 4.06
N ARG A 4 7.57 7.17 3.05
CA ARG A 4 6.26 7.83 3.11
C ARG A 4 5.14 6.82 3.34
N ILE A 5 4.16 7.14 4.17
CA ILE A 5 3.01 6.28 4.47
C ILE A 5 2.28 5.83 3.19
N ASN A 6 2.13 6.71 2.19
CA ASN A 6 1.51 6.37 0.89
C ASN A 6 2.29 5.30 0.13
N LYS A 7 3.62 5.33 0.22
CA LYS A 7 4.50 4.33 -0.41
C LYS A 7 4.45 3.03 0.38
N TYR A 8 4.49 3.12 1.71
CA TYR A 8 4.39 1.98 2.61
C TYR A 8 3.10 1.19 2.36
N LEU A 9 1.94 1.86 2.36
CA LEU A 9 0.62 1.27 2.10
C LEU A 9 0.47 0.67 0.69
N SER A 10 1.11 1.30 -0.29
CA SER A 10 1.14 0.78 -1.67
C SER A 10 2.05 -0.44 -1.80
N GLU A 11 3.17 -0.50 -1.08
CA GLU A 11 4.11 -1.63 -1.10
C GLU A 11 3.54 -2.86 -0.41
N ILE A 12 2.82 -2.68 0.70
CA ILE A 12 2.11 -3.78 1.36
C ILE A 12 0.88 -4.26 0.56
N GLY A 13 0.51 -3.57 -0.53
CA GLY A 13 -0.61 -3.93 -1.39
C GLY A 13 -1.98 -3.78 -0.74
N HIS A 14 -2.09 -2.99 0.34
CA HIS A 14 -3.38 -2.80 0.99
C HIS A 14 -4.29 -1.88 0.17
N CYS A 15 -3.71 -0.90 -0.52
CA CYS A 15 -4.43 0.05 -1.35
C CYS A 15 -3.50 0.80 -2.33
N SER A 16 -4.05 1.28 -3.44
CA SER A 16 -3.32 2.19 -4.34
C SER A 16 -2.92 3.47 -3.63
N ARG A 17 -1.87 4.17 -4.10
CA ARG A 17 -1.40 5.44 -3.48
C ARG A 17 -2.54 6.45 -3.20
N ARG A 18 -3.50 6.60 -4.12
CA ARG A 18 -4.69 7.46 -3.95
C ARG A 18 -5.71 6.92 -2.93
N GLY A 19 -5.80 5.60 -2.80
CA GLY A 19 -6.64 4.97 -1.79
C GLY A 19 -6.05 5.13 -0.39
N ALA A 20 -4.72 5.13 -0.28
CA ALA A 20 -4.02 5.45 0.96
C ALA A 20 -4.36 6.87 1.43
N ASP A 21 -4.32 7.87 0.54
CA ASP A 21 -4.69 9.25 0.90
C ASP A 21 -6.11 9.34 1.48
N LYS A 22 -7.10 8.67 0.86
CA LYS A 22 -8.48 8.64 1.36
C LYS A 22 -8.59 7.98 2.74
N LEU A 23 -7.85 6.90 2.98
CA LEU A 23 -7.86 6.21 4.27
C LEU A 23 -7.18 7.04 5.37
N LEU A 24 -6.19 7.87 4.99
CA LEU A 24 -5.53 8.82 5.86
C LEU A 24 -6.48 9.97 6.22
N GLU A 25 -7.17 10.55 5.24
CA GLU A 25 -8.19 11.57 5.47
C GLU A 25 -9.32 11.08 6.39
N GLN A 26 -9.67 9.80 6.30
CA GLN A 26 -10.67 9.17 7.16
C GLN A 26 -10.14 8.80 8.56
N GLY A 27 -8.86 9.03 8.84
CA GLY A 27 -8.24 8.69 10.13
C GLY A 27 -8.24 7.19 10.42
N ARG A 28 -8.37 6.34 9.39
CA ARG A 28 -8.42 4.87 9.56
C ARG A 28 -7.04 4.23 9.63
N ILE A 29 -5.99 5.04 9.51
CA ILE A 29 -4.60 4.64 9.59
C ILE A 29 -4.05 5.14 10.93
N THR A 30 -3.31 4.29 11.63
CA THR A 30 -2.63 4.60 12.88
C THR A 30 -1.18 4.10 12.79
N ILE A 31 -0.23 4.92 13.22
CA ILE A 31 1.18 4.57 13.36
C ILE A 31 1.49 4.60 14.85
N ASN A 32 1.88 3.46 15.43
CA ASN A 32 2.13 3.33 16.87
C ASN A 32 0.99 3.89 17.75
N GLY A 33 -0.27 3.80 17.27
CA GLY A 33 -1.45 4.31 17.98
C GLY A 33 -1.77 5.80 17.74
N VAL A 34 -0.98 6.52 16.96
CA VAL A 34 -1.23 7.92 16.57
C VAL A 34 -1.75 7.97 15.15
N VAL A 35 -2.76 8.81 14.88
CA VAL A 35 -3.25 9.05 13.51
C VAL A 35 -2.23 9.94 12.79
N PRO A 36 -1.54 9.45 11.75
CA PRO A 36 -0.57 10.26 11.02
C PRO A 36 -1.23 11.27 10.10
N GLU A 37 -0.52 12.33 9.75
CA GLU A 37 -0.96 13.29 8.75
C GLU A 37 -0.54 12.90 7.32
N LEU A 38 -1.20 13.51 6.33
CA LEU A 38 -0.87 13.37 4.90
C LEU A 38 0.60 13.73 4.66
N GLY A 39 1.39 12.74 4.23
CA GLY A 39 2.82 12.92 3.93
C GLY A 39 3.77 12.53 5.05
N GLU A 40 3.27 12.01 6.16
CA GLU A 40 4.09 11.50 7.26
C GLU A 40 4.95 10.30 6.81
N LYS A 41 6.12 10.18 7.43
CA LYS A 41 7.11 9.15 7.09
C LYS A 41 7.10 8.07 8.17
N VAL A 42 6.86 6.84 7.74
CA VAL A 42 6.97 5.63 8.55
C VAL A 42 8.43 5.24 8.66
N GLN A 43 8.91 4.96 9.87
CA GLN A 43 10.20 4.32 10.07
C GLN A 43 10.09 2.80 10.04
N ASP A 44 11.22 2.16 9.80
CA ASP A 44 11.30 0.74 9.50
C ASP A 44 10.97 -0.19 10.69
N GLY A 45 10.75 0.39 11.89
CA GLY A 45 10.30 -0.25 13.12
C GLY A 45 8.94 0.25 13.63
N ASP A 46 8.27 1.16 12.90
CA ASP A 46 6.96 1.64 13.31
C ASP A 46 5.87 0.62 12.96
N VAL A 47 4.93 0.47 13.89
CA VAL A 47 3.77 -0.41 13.74
C VAL A 47 2.65 0.40 13.09
N VAL A 48 2.45 0.18 11.79
CA VAL A 48 1.32 0.76 11.06
C VAL A 48 0.13 -0.19 11.17
N ALA A 49 -1.02 0.34 11.57
CA ALA A 49 -2.30 -0.37 11.60
C ALA A 49 -3.33 0.39 10.78
N VAL A 50 -4.05 -0.34 9.93
CA VAL A 50 -5.14 0.20 9.11
C VAL A 50 -6.42 -0.51 9.52
N ASP A 51 -7.42 0.24 9.95
CA ASP A 51 -8.75 -0.30 10.32
C ASP A 51 -8.66 -1.44 11.37
N GLY A 52 -7.75 -1.29 12.34
CA GLY A 52 -7.48 -2.29 13.39
C GLY A 52 -6.62 -3.49 12.96
N LYS A 53 -6.24 -3.58 11.68
CA LYS A 53 -5.29 -4.59 11.19
C LYS A 53 -3.89 -4.03 11.15
N VAL A 54 -2.99 -4.63 11.94
CA VAL A 54 -1.57 -4.33 11.87
C VAL A 54 -1.06 -4.77 10.49
N VAL A 55 -0.66 -3.80 9.68
CA VAL A 55 -0.04 -4.06 8.39
C VAL A 55 1.45 -4.24 8.61
N GLY A 56 1.82 -5.45 9.00
CA GLY A 56 3.22 -5.85 9.08
C GLY A 56 3.85 -5.88 7.70
N LYS A 57 5.14 -5.51 7.63
CA LYS A 57 6.00 -5.63 6.44
C LYS A 57 5.66 -6.92 5.69
N ARG A 58 5.16 -6.77 4.46
CA ARG A 58 5.02 -7.88 3.52
C ARG A 58 6.39 -8.53 3.39
N THR A 59 6.58 -9.67 4.05
CA THR A 59 7.67 -10.60 3.76
C THR A 59 7.28 -11.36 2.50
N GLU A 60 6.85 -10.65 1.46
CA GLU A 60 6.44 -11.27 0.22
C GLU A 60 7.65 -11.27 -0.70
N LYS A 61 8.22 -12.47 -0.83
CA LYS A 61 9.24 -12.78 -1.82
C LYS A 61 8.74 -12.28 -3.18
N HIS A 62 9.54 -11.44 -3.82
CA HIS A 62 9.22 -10.94 -5.15
C HIS A 62 9.00 -12.11 -6.11
N VAL A 63 7.80 -12.20 -6.69
CA VAL A 63 7.47 -13.20 -7.71
C VAL A 63 7.68 -12.56 -9.08
N TYR A 64 8.64 -13.09 -9.83
CA TYR A 64 8.95 -12.65 -11.19
C TYR A 64 8.37 -13.64 -12.19
N ILE A 65 7.56 -13.17 -13.14
CA ILE A 65 6.94 -13.99 -14.18
C ILE A 65 7.31 -13.41 -15.54
N ALA A 66 7.83 -14.25 -16.43
CA ALA A 66 8.01 -13.91 -17.84
C ALA A 66 6.78 -14.40 -18.63
N LEU A 67 6.08 -13.48 -19.28
CA LEU A 67 4.90 -13.78 -20.10
C LEU A 67 5.19 -13.48 -21.57
N ASN A 68 5.13 -14.50 -22.42
CA ASN A 68 5.07 -14.30 -23.86
C ASN A 68 3.63 -13.96 -24.26
N LYS A 69 3.36 -12.68 -24.49
CA LYS A 69 2.01 -12.18 -24.70
C LYS A 69 1.55 -12.39 -26.15
N PRO A 70 0.51 -13.20 -26.43
CA PRO A 70 -0.04 -13.37 -27.77
C PRO A 70 -0.82 -12.12 -28.23
N ARG A 71 -1.06 -12.03 -29.55
CA ARG A 71 -1.85 -10.95 -30.16
C ARG A 71 -3.30 -10.99 -29.64
N GLY A 72 -3.86 -9.84 -29.26
CA GLY A 72 -5.26 -9.71 -28.82
C GLY A 72 -5.49 -9.46 -27.33
N ILE A 73 -4.45 -9.53 -26.48
CA ILE A 73 -4.58 -9.24 -25.04
C ILE A 73 -4.16 -7.78 -24.79
N VAL A 74 -4.90 -7.05 -23.95
CA VAL A 74 -4.51 -5.73 -23.43
C VAL A 74 -4.13 -5.90 -21.95
N CYS A 75 -2.95 -5.42 -21.54
CA CYS A 75 -2.55 -5.44 -20.14
C CYS A 75 -3.14 -4.21 -19.47
N THR A 76 -4.43 -4.26 -19.13
CA THR A 76 -5.09 -3.19 -18.40
C THR A 76 -5.70 -3.74 -17.11
N THR A 77 -5.70 -2.91 -16.08
CA THR A 77 -6.42 -3.16 -14.82
C THR A 77 -7.89 -2.74 -14.89
N ASP A 78 -8.34 -2.26 -16.05
CA ASP A 78 -9.72 -1.85 -16.29
C ASP A 78 -10.65 -3.07 -16.23
N ARG A 79 -11.43 -3.14 -15.16
CA ARG A 79 -12.57 -4.06 -15.06
C ARG A 79 -13.73 -3.32 -15.74
N GLY A 80 -13.91 -3.54 -17.03
CA GLY A 80 -15.04 -3.00 -17.79
C GLY A 80 -16.37 -3.57 -17.31
N VAL A 81 -16.82 -3.11 -16.13
CA VAL A 81 -18.17 -3.26 -15.59
C VAL A 81 -18.80 -1.87 -15.58
#